data_AF-A0A941M4X0-F1
#
_entry.id   AF-A0A941M4X0-F1
#
_cell.length_a   1.000
_cell.length_b   1.000
_cell.length_c   1.000
_cell.angle_alpha   90.00
_cell.angle_beta   90.00
_cell.angle_gamma   90.00
#
_symmetry.space_group_name_H-M   'P 1'
#
loop_
_entity.id
_entity.type
_entity.pdbx_description
1 polymer ?
#
loop_
_entity_poly.entity_id
_entity_poly.type
_entity_poly.pdbx_seq_one_letter_code
_entity_poly.pdbx_strand_id
1 'polypeptide(L)'
;MKNQRNQYVNFLKIAGVLFLFGLSKVGLCSESNVFPESRVHMGINVNLKNTAESDTTVVGSQIVLENETSGDFNALGENIAILSPVQGDFEVIGNRVTINSLIEGDAQIFASKVYFMQNASVEGQSKIIAQKVFLKGALLGDTYIKARKVYINGIMQGAVLLDAHKIVIGNQAIIKQGFSCPKGALLTLSKEAQIIGGITYFNPTQAEAIAHNDQIFEAGVWAKTFHFFEEIITKEVQKYWDFSSTLWSLALFLFVWLVAIGCIFLFYQATPLFLQDLTQMALENPGRSLGIGLVGLVLIPFFGILMCLTFVGIPFAFLIFLFYFALLFLGKIIGIWIFAQWLVLYTPLKKKISLGRDVLMFTLSLGIISILSLIPVLGWLFMTLVFLMGVGSILAVIFFRERKSVLLLEKL
;
A
#
# COMPACT_ATOMS: atom_id res chain seq x y z
N MET A 1 -14.12 29.27 -10.45
CA MET A 1 -14.66 27.90 -10.34
C MET A 1 -13.97 26.84 -11.22
N LYS A 2 -13.32 27.20 -12.36
CA LYS A 2 -12.56 26.24 -13.20
C LYS A 2 -11.24 25.76 -12.55
N ASN A 3 -10.61 26.58 -11.70
CA ASN A 3 -9.30 26.29 -11.09
C ASN A 3 -9.36 25.23 -9.96
N GLN A 4 -10.41 25.23 -9.15
CA GLN A 4 -10.54 24.24 -8.06
C GLN A 4 -10.93 22.86 -8.57
N ARG A 5 -11.69 22.75 -9.67
CA ARG A 5 -12.07 21.45 -10.24
C ARG A 5 -10.88 20.66 -10.79
N ASN A 6 -9.79 21.33 -11.21
CA ASN A 6 -8.56 20.68 -11.66
C ASN A 6 -7.69 20.16 -10.50
N GLN A 7 -7.68 20.85 -9.35
CA GLN A 7 -6.95 20.37 -8.16
C GLN A 7 -7.52 19.05 -7.63
N TYR A 8 -8.84 18.92 -7.52
CA TYR A 8 -9.47 17.67 -7.07
C TYR A 8 -9.24 16.47 -8.02
N VAL A 9 -9.14 16.71 -9.34
CA VAL A 9 -8.89 15.64 -10.32
C VAL A 9 -7.42 15.20 -10.31
N ASN A 10 -6.48 16.13 -10.11
CA ASN A 10 -5.05 15.80 -9.98
C ASN A 10 -4.77 15.04 -8.69
N PHE A 11 -5.43 15.44 -7.61
CA PHE A 11 -5.37 14.79 -6.31
C PHE A 11 -5.87 13.33 -6.34
N LEU A 12 -7.04 13.07 -6.95
CA LEU A 12 -7.60 11.72 -7.06
C LEU A 12 -6.68 10.77 -7.85
N LYS A 13 -5.98 11.33 -8.85
CA LYS A 13 -5.00 10.60 -9.68
C LYS A 13 -3.73 10.28 -8.89
N ILE A 14 -3.20 11.21 -8.08
CA ILE A 14 -2.01 11.00 -7.25
C ILE A 14 -2.30 9.98 -6.12
N ALA A 15 -3.48 10.03 -5.51
CA ALA A 15 -3.91 9.05 -4.50
C ALA A 15 -4.08 7.64 -5.10
N GLY A 16 -4.59 7.54 -6.33
CA GLY A 16 -4.60 6.29 -7.10
C GLY A 16 -3.20 5.75 -7.41
N VAL A 17 -2.21 6.62 -7.59
CA VAL A 17 -0.80 6.25 -7.85
C VAL A 17 -0.12 5.66 -6.63
N LEU A 18 -0.32 6.21 -5.43
CA LEU A 18 0.21 5.61 -4.21
C LEU A 18 -0.39 4.22 -3.95
N PHE A 19 -1.66 4.03 -4.32
CA PHE A 19 -2.33 2.73 -4.31
C PHE A 19 -1.71 1.75 -5.33
N LEU A 20 -1.43 2.19 -6.55
CA LEU A 20 -0.76 1.39 -7.59
C LEU A 20 0.72 1.11 -7.29
N PHE A 21 1.43 2.02 -6.61
CA PHE A 21 2.80 1.81 -6.13
C PHE A 21 2.85 0.82 -4.95
N GLY A 22 1.79 0.76 -4.13
CA GLY A 22 1.59 -0.32 -3.17
C GLY A 22 1.40 -1.68 -3.86
N LEU A 23 0.68 -1.69 -4.98
CA LEU A 23 0.43 -2.89 -5.79
C LEU A 23 1.64 -3.34 -6.63
N SER A 24 2.61 -2.47 -6.93
CA SER A 24 3.82 -2.85 -7.68
C SER A 24 4.74 -3.77 -6.87
N LYS A 25 4.66 -3.76 -5.54
CA LYS A 25 5.25 -4.81 -4.68
C LYS A 25 4.53 -6.18 -4.80
N VAL A 26 3.36 -6.21 -5.41
CA VAL A 26 2.49 -7.39 -5.59
C VAL A 26 2.44 -7.85 -7.06
N GLY A 27 3.18 -7.21 -7.97
CA GLY A 27 3.39 -7.72 -9.34
C GLY A 27 2.17 -7.66 -10.29
N LEU A 28 1.21 -6.76 -10.06
CA LEU A 28 -0.09 -6.76 -10.75
C LEU A 28 -0.34 -5.65 -11.80
N CYS A 29 0.65 -4.86 -12.21
CA CYS A 29 0.44 -3.87 -13.29
C CYS A 29 1.55 -3.93 -14.33
N SER A 30 1.27 -4.54 -15.50
CA SER A 30 2.21 -4.64 -16.62
C SER A 30 1.86 -3.75 -17.82
N GLU A 31 0.80 -2.93 -17.77
CA GLU A 31 0.37 -2.13 -18.93
C GLU A 31 0.60 -0.63 -18.74
N SER A 32 1.35 -0.08 -19.70
CA SER A 32 1.68 1.33 -19.84
C SER A 32 0.50 2.10 -20.45
N ASN A 33 -0.24 2.85 -19.63
CA ASN A 33 -1.22 3.80 -20.13
C ASN A 33 -0.54 5.17 -20.28
N VAL A 34 0.11 5.39 -21.42
CA VAL A 34 0.60 6.72 -21.83
C VAL A 34 -0.54 7.41 -22.56
N PHE A 35 -1.24 8.33 -21.89
CA PHE A 35 -2.28 9.15 -22.51
C PHE A 35 -1.61 10.35 -23.20
N PRO A 36 -1.68 10.49 -24.54
CA PRO A 36 -0.90 11.49 -25.31
C PRO A 36 -1.19 12.95 -24.94
N GLU A 37 -2.40 13.24 -24.44
CA GLU A 37 -2.84 14.61 -24.08
C GLU A 37 -2.82 14.86 -22.56
N SER A 38 -2.38 13.89 -21.76
CA SER A 38 -2.40 14.03 -20.31
C SER A 38 -1.10 14.62 -19.80
N ARG A 39 -1.18 15.72 -19.04
CA ARG A 39 -0.08 16.31 -18.26
C ARG A 39 0.59 15.36 -17.26
N VAL A 40 0.04 14.15 -17.09
CA VAL A 40 0.53 13.15 -16.14
C VAL A 40 0.67 11.80 -16.82
N HIS A 41 1.88 11.25 -16.80
CA HIS A 41 2.22 9.94 -17.36
C HIS A 41 2.67 8.98 -16.28
N MET A 42 2.19 7.72 -16.34
CA MET A 42 2.41 6.73 -15.29
C MET A 42 2.69 5.35 -15.87
N GLY A 43 3.62 4.61 -15.27
CA GLY A 43 3.91 3.23 -15.66
C GLY A 43 5.24 2.73 -15.12
N ILE A 44 5.51 1.42 -15.22
CA ILE A 44 6.84 0.89 -14.84
C ILE A 44 7.91 1.46 -15.76
N ASN A 45 7.65 1.47 -17.07
CA ASN A 45 8.50 2.08 -18.07
C ASN A 45 7.69 3.18 -18.77
N VAL A 46 8.07 4.44 -18.58
CA VAL A 46 7.46 5.59 -19.25
C VAL A 46 8.46 6.14 -20.25
N ASN A 47 8.12 6.03 -21.53
CA ASN A 47 8.89 6.65 -22.60
C ASN A 47 8.05 7.74 -23.25
N LEU A 48 8.46 8.99 -23.08
CA LEU A 48 7.78 10.16 -23.62
C LEU A 48 8.31 10.45 -25.02
N LYS A 49 7.63 9.84 -26.00
CA LYS A 49 7.96 9.92 -27.43
C LYS A 49 7.17 10.96 -28.21
N ASN A 50 6.36 11.78 -27.55
CA ASN A 50 5.59 12.86 -28.18
C ASN A 50 5.95 14.17 -27.48
N THR A 51 6.00 15.28 -28.22
CA THR A 51 6.21 16.62 -27.66
C THR A 51 5.07 16.92 -26.68
N ALA A 52 5.42 17.36 -25.46
CA ALA A 52 4.44 17.80 -24.49
C ALA A 52 4.34 19.33 -24.54
N GLU A 53 3.23 19.86 -25.06
CA GLU A 53 2.98 21.31 -25.19
C GLU A 53 2.64 21.99 -23.84
N SER A 54 2.80 21.29 -22.71
CA SER A 54 2.46 21.78 -21.38
C SER A 54 3.29 21.08 -20.31
N ASP A 55 3.17 21.55 -19.06
CA ASP A 55 3.87 20.94 -17.93
C ASP A 55 3.57 19.44 -17.84
N THR A 56 4.65 18.68 -17.67
CA THR A 56 4.68 17.23 -17.73
C THR A 56 5.07 16.67 -16.38
N THR A 57 4.20 15.87 -15.79
CA THR A 57 4.48 15.12 -14.56
C THR A 57 4.57 13.63 -14.86
N VAL A 58 5.66 12.98 -14.43
CA VAL A 58 5.90 11.56 -14.72
C VAL A 58 6.19 10.78 -13.46
N VAL A 59 5.52 9.63 -13.30
CA VAL A 59 5.80 8.70 -12.21
C VAL A 59 6.02 7.30 -12.76
N GLY A 60 7.21 6.74 -12.53
CA GLY A 60 7.52 5.41 -13.03
C GLY A 60 8.87 4.87 -12.58
N SER A 61 9.12 3.56 -12.75
CA SER A 61 10.41 2.99 -12.37
C SER A 61 11.53 3.41 -13.31
N GLN A 62 11.29 3.33 -14.62
CA GLN A 62 12.17 3.83 -15.67
C GLN A 62 11.46 4.95 -16.43
N ILE A 63 12.05 6.13 -16.47
CA ILE A 63 11.52 7.29 -17.20
C ILE A 63 12.55 7.71 -18.23
N VAL A 64 12.13 7.81 -19.49
CA VAL A 64 12.95 8.34 -20.58
C VAL A 64 12.17 9.46 -21.27
N LEU A 65 12.76 10.66 -21.31
CA LEU A 65 12.26 11.78 -22.08
C LEU A 65 12.99 11.83 -23.42
N GLU A 66 12.32 11.39 -24.50
CA GLU A 66 12.87 11.36 -25.87
C GLU A 66 12.46 12.58 -26.69
N ASN A 67 11.44 13.34 -26.29
CA ASN A 67 11.01 14.56 -26.96
C ASN A 67 10.96 15.77 -26.04
N GLU A 68 10.96 16.95 -26.64
CA GLU A 68 10.96 18.23 -25.94
C GLU A 68 9.68 18.46 -25.14
N THR A 69 9.80 19.13 -23.99
CA THR A 69 8.67 19.62 -23.20
C THR A 69 8.68 21.15 -23.18
N SER A 70 7.56 21.76 -23.59
CA SER A 70 7.42 23.22 -23.65
C SER A 70 7.12 23.88 -22.29
N GLY A 71 6.84 23.08 -21.26
CA GLY A 71 6.60 23.56 -19.89
C GLY A 71 7.49 22.85 -18.88
N ASP A 72 7.09 22.92 -17.61
CA ASP A 72 7.84 22.35 -16.50
C ASP A 72 7.87 20.81 -16.57
N PHE A 73 8.97 20.21 -16.14
CA PHE A 73 9.13 18.77 -16.09
C PHE A 73 9.34 18.28 -14.66
N ASN A 74 8.33 17.57 -14.15
CA ASN A 74 8.32 16.98 -12.83
C ASN A 74 8.39 15.45 -12.93
N ALA A 75 9.35 14.80 -12.28
CA ALA A 75 9.44 13.35 -12.35
C ALA A 75 9.84 12.66 -11.04
N LEU A 76 9.22 11.51 -10.78
CA LEU A 76 9.58 10.61 -9.70
C LEU A 76 9.81 9.20 -10.25
N GLY A 77 11.01 8.67 -10.07
CA GLY A 77 11.34 7.35 -10.58
C GLY A 77 12.67 6.76 -10.14
N GLU A 78 12.91 5.48 -10.40
CA GLU A 78 14.17 4.85 -9.99
C GLU A 78 15.31 5.30 -10.92
N ASN A 79 15.13 5.17 -12.23
CA ASN A 79 16.08 5.65 -13.22
C ASN A 79 15.38 6.63 -14.17
N ILE A 80 15.96 7.80 -14.32
CA ILE A 80 15.41 8.90 -15.13
C ILE A 80 16.48 9.33 -16.11
N ALA A 81 16.16 9.30 -17.40
CA ALA A 81 17.04 9.72 -18.49
C ALA A 81 16.37 10.84 -19.29
N ILE A 82 16.99 12.01 -19.30
CA ILE A 82 16.52 13.20 -20.01
C ILE A 82 17.40 13.38 -21.24
N LEU A 83 16.85 13.05 -22.42
CA LEU A 83 17.58 13.06 -23.69
C LEU A 83 17.19 14.24 -24.59
N SER A 84 16.11 14.94 -24.24
CA SER A 84 15.56 16.06 -25.02
C SER A 84 15.34 17.30 -24.16
N PRO A 85 15.23 18.50 -24.78
CA PRO A 85 15.16 19.76 -24.04
C PRO A 85 13.93 19.90 -23.14
N VAL A 86 14.09 20.63 -22.05
CA VAL A 86 13.02 21.06 -21.13
C VAL A 86 13.03 22.59 -21.09
N GLN A 87 11.97 23.23 -21.58
CA GLN A 87 11.87 24.70 -21.63
C GLN A 87 11.52 25.33 -20.28
N GLY A 88 10.78 24.61 -19.44
CA GLY A 88 10.39 25.08 -18.11
C GLY A 88 11.35 24.66 -16.99
N ASP A 89 10.86 24.73 -15.77
CA ASP A 89 11.58 24.28 -14.59
C ASP A 89 11.64 22.74 -14.54
N PHE A 90 12.71 22.22 -13.93
CA PHE A 90 13.02 20.79 -13.89
C PHE A 90 13.11 20.31 -12.45
N GLU A 91 12.09 19.59 -11.96
CA GLU A 91 12.06 19.02 -10.61
C GLU A 91 12.01 17.49 -10.66
N VAL A 92 13.10 16.84 -10.23
CA VAL A 92 13.24 15.39 -10.38
C VAL A 92 13.77 14.70 -9.14
N ILE A 93 13.12 13.58 -8.80
CA ILE A 93 13.49 12.71 -7.69
C ILE A 93 13.74 11.29 -8.21
N GLY A 94 14.91 10.73 -7.91
CA GLY A 94 15.15 9.33 -8.25
C GLY A 94 16.38 8.64 -7.68
N ASN A 95 16.61 7.39 -8.04
CA ASN A 95 17.85 6.71 -7.62
C ASN A 95 19.02 7.11 -8.53
N ARG A 96 18.76 7.19 -9.85
CA ARG A 96 19.72 7.64 -10.86
C ARG A 96 19.05 8.63 -11.80
N VAL A 97 19.61 9.83 -11.90
CA VAL A 97 19.19 10.85 -12.87
C VAL A 97 20.33 11.10 -13.85
N THR A 98 20.06 10.93 -15.14
CA THR A 98 21.00 11.19 -16.22
C THR A 98 20.42 12.27 -17.13
N ILE A 99 21.13 13.37 -17.28
CA ILE A 99 20.72 14.49 -18.13
C ILE A 99 21.72 14.58 -19.27
N ASN A 100 21.23 14.64 -20.51
CA ASN A 100 22.04 14.77 -21.73
C ASN A 100 21.41 15.77 -22.72
N SER A 101 20.73 16.77 -22.19
CA SER A 101 20.01 17.79 -22.96
C SER A 101 20.01 19.14 -22.25
N LEU A 102 19.42 20.14 -22.90
CA LEU A 102 19.20 21.49 -22.36
C LEU A 102 18.03 21.51 -21.37
N ILE A 103 18.20 22.21 -20.26
CA ILE A 103 17.15 22.63 -19.33
C ILE A 103 17.23 24.16 -19.27
N GLU A 104 16.21 24.85 -19.79
CA GLU A 104 16.19 26.32 -19.86
C GLU A 104 15.85 26.94 -18.49
N GLY A 105 14.94 26.33 -17.73
CA GLY A 105 14.55 26.79 -16.40
C GLY A 105 15.49 26.37 -15.27
N ASP A 106 14.98 26.48 -14.04
CA ASP A 106 15.70 26.08 -12.83
C ASP A 106 15.65 24.55 -12.63
N ALA A 107 16.75 23.95 -12.19
CA ALA A 107 16.87 22.51 -11.96
C ALA A 107 16.97 22.16 -10.47
N GLN A 108 15.98 21.43 -9.97
CA GLN A 108 15.96 20.84 -8.63
C GLN A 108 16.03 19.32 -8.70
N ILE A 109 17.11 18.73 -8.21
CA ILE A 109 17.38 17.29 -8.37
C ILE A 109 17.71 16.66 -7.02
N PHE A 110 16.95 15.62 -6.67
CA PHE A 110 17.20 14.81 -5.47
C PHE A 110 17.42 13.36 -5.89
N ALA A 111 18.64 12.86 -5.82
CA ALA A 111 18.91 11.49 -6.25
C ALA A 111 20.09 10.79 -5.57
N SER A 112 20.17 9.46 -5.59
CA SER A 112 21.40 8.79 -5.12
C SER A 112 22.59 9.13 -6.02
N LYS A 113 22.40 9.14 -7.34
CA LYS A 113 23.44 9.48 -8.32
C LYS A 113 22.88 10.40 -9.41
N VAL A 114 23.61 11.48 -9.70
CA VAL A 114 23.28 12.42 -10.78
C VAL A 114 24.42 12.48 -11.79
N TYR A 115 24.08 12.39 -13.08
CA TYR A 115 25.00 12.46 -14.20
C TYR A 115 24.56 13.57 -15.16
N PHE A 116 25.31 14.66 -15.19
CA PHE A 116 25.23 15.65 -16.27
C PHE A 116 26.23 15.26 -17.34
N MET A 117 25.72 14.76 -18.46
CA MET A 117 26.51 14.32 -19.60
C MET A 117 27.07 15.52 -20.39
N GLN A 118 27.87 15.27 -21.42
CA GLN A 118 28.59 16.33 -22.14
C GLN A 118 27.65 17.33 -22.83
N ASN A 119 26.48 16.87 -23.30
CA ASN A 119 25.48 17.72 -23.94
C ASN A 119 24.48 18.32 -22.93
N ALA A 120 24.64 18.04 -21.64
CA ALA A 120 23.77 18.61 -20.61
C ALA A 120 24.08 20.10 -20.44
N SER A 121 23.06 20.95 -20.47
CA SER A 121 23.19 22.36 -20.15
C SER A 121 22.01 22.78 -19.28
N VAL A 122 22.26 23.49 -18.18
CA VAL A 122 21.20 24.10 -17.37
C VAL A 122 21.41 25.62 -17.39
N GLU A 123 20.44 26.36 -17.91
CA GLU A 123 20.56 27.82 -18.01
C GLU A 123 20.22 28.51 -16.69
N GLY A 124 19.16 28.05 -16.02
CA GLY A 124 18.72 28.51 -14.71
C GLY A 124 19.59 28.05 -13.53
N GLN A 125 19.09 28.28 -12.33
CA GLN A 125 19.72 27.88 -11.08
C GLN A 125 19.66 26.36 -10.90
N SER A 126 20.69 25.79 -10.30
CA SER A 126 20.80 24.34 -10.07
C SER A 126 20.92 24.02 -8.59
N LYS A 127 19.93 23.30 -8.04
CA LYS A 127 19.94 22.76 -6.67
C LYS A 127 19.96 21.24 -6.70
N ILE A 128 21.10 20.66 -6.33
CA ILE A 128 21.34 19.22 -6.47
C ILE A 128 21.67 18.61 -5.12
N ILE A 129 20.91 17.61 -4.70
CA ILE A 129 21.17 16.83 -3.49
C ILE A 129 21.37 15.37 -3.87
N ALA A 130 22.58 14.84 -3.67
CA ALA A 130 22.88 13.47 -4.05
C ALA A 130 23.97 12.78 -3.24
N GLN A 131 24.11 11.45 -3.35
CA GLN A 131 25.33 10.80 -2.81
C GLN A 131 26.53 11.08 -3.71
N LYS A 132 26.33 10.99 -5.03
CA LYS A 132 27.38 11.24 -6.03
C LYS A 132 26.86 12.09 -7.17
N VAL A 133 27.63 13.11 -7.54
CA VAL A 133 27.37 13.94 -8.72
C VAL A 133 28.54 13.85 -9.68
N PHE A 134 28.25 13.62 -10.95
CA PHE A 134 29.22 13.67 -12.05
C PHE A 134 28.78 14.75 -13.03
N LEU A 135 29.58 15.80 -13.18
CA LEU A 135 29.30 16.94 -14.03
C LEU A 135 30.30 17.00 -15.19
N LYS A 136 29.86 16.69 -16.41
CA LYS A 136 30.61 16.86 -17.66
C LYS A 136 30.05 17.96 -18.56
N GLY A 137 28.78 18.29 -18.40
CA GLY A 137 28.08 19.35 -19.14
C GLY A 137 28.33 20.75 -18.58
N ALA A 138 27.41 21.68 -18.87
CA ALA A 138 27.46 23.06 -18.44
C ALA A 138 26.34 23.41 -17.46
N LEU A 139 26.66 24.11 -16.37
CA LEU A 139 25.68 24.76 -15.48
C LEU A 139 25.93 26.27 -15.55
N LEU A 140 25.01 27.01 -16.17
CA LEU A 140 25.21 28.42 -16.48
C LEU A 140 24.77 29.32 -15.33
N GLY A 141 23.66 29.00 -14.66
CA GLY A 141 23.19 29.71 -13.48
C GLY A 141 23.92 29.34 -12.19
N ASP A 142 23.46 29.94 -11.09
CA ASP A 142 24.01 29.68 -9.76
C ASP A 142 23.74 28.24 -9.34
N THR A 143 24.74 27.59 -8.77
CA THR A 143 24.72 26.16 -8.49
C THR A 143 24.99 25.87 -7.03
N TYR A 144 24.06 25.18 -6.38
CA TYR A 144 24.22 24.58 -5.05
C TYR A 144 24.20 23.05 -5.15
N ILE A 145 25.32 22.41 -4.77
CA ILE A 145 25.44 20.95 -4.74
C ILE A 145 25.71 20.50 -3.31
N LYS A 146 24.81 19.68 -2.77
CA LYS A 146 25.02 18.96 -1.50
C LYS A 146 25.22 17.48 -1.77
N ALA A 147 26.43 16.96 -1.56
CA ALA A 147 26.71 15.55 -1.84
C ALA A 147 27.83 14.90 -1.03
N ARG A 148 27.91 13.56 -1.02
CA ARG A 148 29.08 12.87 -0.44
C ARG A 148 30.31 13.00 -1.33
N LYS A 149 30.14 12.87 -2.64
CA LYS A 149 31.22 13.00 -3.63
C LYS A 149 30.76 13.79 -4.85
N VAL A 150 31.55 14.79 -5.27
CA VAL A 150 31.29 15.59 -6.47
C VAL A 150 32.51 15.47 -7.39
N TYR A 151 32.27 15.18 -8.68
CA TYR A 151 33.27 15.16 -9.73
C TYR A 151 32.86 16.17 -10.81
N ILE A 152 33.69 17.20 -11.01
CA ILE A 152 33.42 18.29 -11.94
C ILE A 152 34.47 18.24 -13.04
N ASN A 153 34.04 18.08 -14.27
CA ASN A 153 34.87 18.07 -15.46
C ASN A 153 34.16 18.78 -16.63
N GLY A 154 33.31 19.74 -16.30
CA GLY A 154 32.48 20.53 -17.21
C GLY A 154 32.55 22.02 -16.88
N ILE A 155 31.58 22.80 -17.38
CA ILE A 155 31.59 24.25 -17.30
C ILE A 155 30.62 24.72 -16.20
N MET A 156 31.06 25.68 -15.37
CA MET A 156 30.22 26.36 -14.38
C MET A 156 30.40 27.87 -14.52
N GLN A 157 29.33 28.59 -14.87
CA GLN A 157 29.41 30.04 -15.12
C GLN A 157 28.92 30.90 -13.95
N GLY A 158 27.88 30.47 -13.25
CA GLY A 158 27.33 31.16 -12.08
C GLY A 158 28.15 30.98 -10.81
N ALA A 159 27.63 31.49 -9.69
CA ALA A 159 28.21 31.27 -8.37
C ALA A 159 28.04 29.80 -7.96
N VAL A 160 29.08 29.21 -7.36
CA VAL A 160 29.09 27.77 -7.04
C VAL A 160 29.29 27.54 -5.55
N LEU A 161 28.36 26.82 -4.92
CA LEU A 161 28.45 26.35 -3.53
C LEU A 161 28.43 24.81 -3.50
N LEU A 162 29.54 24.21 -3.09
CA LEU A 162 29.73 22.76 -3.03
C LEU A 162 29.80 22.29 -1.57
N ASP A 163 28.68 21.87 -1.01
CA ASP A 163 28.61 21.23 0.31
C ASP A 163 28.85 19.72 0.18
N ALA A 164 30.13 19.33 0.11
CA ALA A 164 30.51 17.94 -0.07
C ALA A 164 31.78 17.50 0.66
N HIS A 165 31.80 16.24 1.08
CA HIS A 165 32.97 15.66 1.75
C HIS A 165 34.15 15.43 0.81
N LYS A 166 33.92 14.98 -0.43
CA LYS A 166 34.98 14.83 -1.45
C LYS A 166 34.61 15.61 -2.71
N ILE A 167 35.49 16.49 -3.13
CA ILE A 167 35.32 17.32 -4.33
C ILE A 167 36.53 17.07 -5.24
N VAL A 168 36.27 16.68 -6.48
CA VAL A 168 37.30 16.46 -7.49
C VAL A 168 37.02 17.37 -8.68
N ILE A 169 37.92 18.32 -8.91
CA ILE A 169 37.89 19.20 -10.08
C ILE A 169 38.89 18.63 -11.11
N GLY A 170 38.34 18.15 -12.22
CA GLY A 170 39.07 17.49 -13.30
C GLY A 170 39.76 18.47 -14.25
N ASN A 171 40.49 17.91 -15.21
CA ASN A 171 41.33 18.66 -16.15
C ASN A 171 40.55 19.48 -17.19
N GLN A 172 39.27 19.18 -17.42
CA GLN A 172 38.41 19.92 -18.34
C GLN A 172 37.46 20.89 -17.62
N ALA A 173 37.57 21.00 -16.29
CA ALA A 173 36.69 21.87 -15.53
C ALA A 173 36.98 23.35 -15.80
N ILE A 174 35.94 24.14 -16.08
CA ILE A 174 36.00 25.59 -16.24
C ILE A 174 35.02 26.23 -15.28
N ILE A 175 35.51 26.91 -14.25
CA ILE A 175 34.69 27.57 -13.21
C ILE A 175 34.96 29.07 -13.25
N LYS A 176 34.00 29.85 -13.75
CA LYS A 176 34.20 31.28 -14.02
C LYS A 176 34.22 32.15 -12.76
N GLN A 177 33.33 31.91 -11.80
CA GLN A 177 33.22 32.76 -10.60
C GLN A 177 33.92 32.17 -9.36
N GLY A 178 34.64 31.05 -9.53
CA GLY A 178 35.19 30.30 -8.40
C GLY A 178 34.09 29.50 -7.68
N PHE A 179 34.41 28.96 -6.50
CA PHE A 179 33.45 28.17 -5.72
C PHE A 179 33.71 28.24 -4.21
N SER A 180 32.68 27.96 -3.43
CA SER A 180 32.73 27.84 -1.98
C SER A 180 32.58 26.39 -1.55
N CYS A 181 33.38 25.93 -0.58
CA CYS A 181 33.32 24.55 -0.07
C CYS A 181 33.63 24.45 1.44
N PRO A 182 33.26 23.35 2.12
CA PRO A 182 33.58 23.17 3.53
C PRO A 182 35.10 23.14 3.77
N LYS A 183 35.56 23.77 4.86
CA LYS A 183 36.98 23.76 5.26
C LYS A 183 37.56 22.34 5.47
N GLY A 184 36.71 21.37 5.79
CA GLY A 184 37.06 19.96 5.99
C GLY A 184 36.93 19.07 4.74
N ALA A 185 36.60 19.62 3.57
CA ALA A 185 36.40 18.82 2.36
C ALA A 185 37.74 18.27 1.81
N LEU A 186 37.71 17.01 1.35
CA LEU A 186 38.79 16.41 0.57
C LEU A 186 38.74 16.95 -0.86
N LEU A 187 39.41 18.08 -1.08
CA LEU A 187 39.51 18.75 -2.38
C LEU A 187 40.70 18.23 -3.19
N THR A 188 40.45 17.81 -4.43
CA THR A 188 41.49 17.46 -5.41
C THR A 188 41.30 18.31 -6.66
N LEU A 189 42.34 19.05 -7.04
CA LEU A 189 42.33 19.94 -8.20
C LEU A 189 43.32 19.43 -9.24
N SER A 190 42.87 19.27 -10.49
CA SER A 190 43.76 19.06 -11.64
C SER A 190 44.54 20.34 -11.93
N LYS A 191 45.77 20.21 -12.45
CA LYS A 191 46.60 21.36 -12.82
C LYS A 191 46.04 22.13 -14.03
N GLU A 192 45.26 21.44 -14.85
CA GLU A 192 44.65 21.95 -16.08
C GLU A 192 43.27 22.58 -15.85
N ALA A 193 42.72 22.46 -14.62
CA ALA A 193 41.44 23.06 -14.28
C ALA A 193 41.51 24.60 -14.36
N GLN A 194 40.55 25.22 -15.05
CA GLN A 194 40.49 26.66 -15.23
C GLN A 194 39.51 27.26 -14.21
N ILE A 195 40.05 27.85 -13.15
CA ILE A 195 39.26 28.46 -12.07
C ILE A 195 39.62 29.95 -12.07
N ILE A 196 38.73 30.79 -12.60
CA ILE A 196 39.00 32.22 -12.77
C ILE A 196 38.76 32.97 -11.47
N GLY A 197 37.68 32.63 -10.74
CA GLY A 197 37.39 33.18 -9.42
C GLY A 197 38.13 32.47 -8.28
N GLY A 198 37.98 32.99 -7.07
CA GLY A 198 38.63 32.43 -5.87
C GLY A 198 37.93 31.18 -5.32
N ILE A 199 38.66 30.41 -4.51
CA ILE A 199 38.08 29.34 -3.69
C ILE A 199 37.85 29.89 -2.28
N THR A 200 36.62 29.85 -1.81
CA THR A 200 36.26 30.25 -0.43
C THR A 200 35.91 29.03 0.41
N TYR A 201 36.16 29.12 1.71
CA TYR A 201 35.90 28.03 2.65
C TYR A 201 34.92 28.46 3.73
N PHE A 202 33.93 27.63 4.01
CA PHE A 202 33.01 27.83 5.12
C PHE A 202 33.15 26.74 6.19
N ASN A 203 32.81 27.10 7.44
CA ASN A 203 32.70 26.13 8.52
C ASN A 203 31.25 25.61 8.55
N PRO A 204 31.00 24.31 8.27
CA PRO A 204 29.66 23.76 8.46
C PRO A 204 29.28 23.85 9.94
N THR A 205 28.02 24.19 10.22
CA THR A 205 27.51 24.35 11.58
C THR A 205 27.65 23.03 12.35
N GLN A 206 27.91 23.03 13.67
CA GLN A 206 28.17 21.81 14.45
C GLN A 206 27.05 20.73 14.33
N ALA A 207 25.80 21.14 14.06
CA ALA A 207 24.69 20.21 13.77
C ALA A 207 24.76 19.55 12.37
N GLU A 208 25.41 20.19 11.39
CA GLU A 208 25.56 19.70 10.01
C GLU A 208 26.81 18.83 9.83
N ALA A 209 27.84 19.07 10.67
CA ALA A 209 29.05 18.26 10.73
C ALA A 209 28.80 16.86 11.35
N ILE A 210 27.83 16.71 12.25
CA ILE A 210 27.44 15.41 12.83
C ILE A 210 26.61 14.60 11.82
N ALA A 211 25.82 15.26 10.97
CA ALA A 211 25.05 14.62 9.91
C ALA A 211 25.90 14.19 8.69
N HIS A 212 27.20 14.53 8.71
CA HIS A 212 28.19 14.16 7.70
C HIS A 212 28.64 12.69 7.79
N ASN A 213 28.32 11.98 8.88
CA ASN A 213 28.54 10.54 9.03
C ASN A 213 27.21 9.78 9.02
N ASP A 214 26.97 9.09 7.90
CA ASP A 214 26.07 7.95 7.67
C ASP A 214 24.54 8.17 7.76
N GLN A 215 24.00 9.06 8.59
CA GLN A 215 22.53 9.10 8.81
C GLN A 215 21.70 9.81 7.72
N ILE A 216 22.24 10.78 6.97
CA ILE A 216 21.48 11.41 5.86
C ILE A 216 21.31 10.43 4.67
N PHE A 217 22.24 9.49 4.48
CA PHE A 217 22.32 8.71 3.25
C PHE A 217 22.04 7.20 3.42
N GLU A 218 22.10 6.64 4.64
CA GLU A 218 21.60 5.27 4.90
C GLU A 218 20.09 5.23 5.18
N ALA A 219 19.51 6.32 5.71
CA ALA A 219 18.10 6.35 6.15
C ALA A 219 17.16 7.26 5.35
N GLY A 220 17.62 8.12 4.41
CA GLY A 220 16.61 8.87 3.67
C GLY A 220 17.02 10.04 2.80
N VAL A 221 17.37 9.74 1.55
CA VAL A 221 16.71 10.47 0.45
C VAL A 221 15.20 10.27 0.59
N TRP A 222 14.75 9.05 0.87
CA TRP A 222 13.35 8.70 1.13
C TRP A 222 12.71 9.39 2.36
N ALA A 223 13.43 9.60 3.47
CA ALA A 223 12.87 10.21 4.69
C ALA A 223 12.69 11.73 4.59
N LYS A 224 13.62 12.45 3.94
CA LYS A 224 13.49 13.91 3.75
C LYS A 224 12.63 14.26 2.54
N THR A 225 12.60 13.42 1.50
CA THR A 225 11.61 13.49 0.43
C THR A 225 10.19 13.28 0.97
N PHE A 226 9.99 12.45 1.99
CA PHE A 226 8.67 12.26 2.59
C PHE A 226 8.10 13.55 3.21
N HIS A 227 8.92 14.40 3.83
CA HIS A 227 8.44 15.63 4.46
C HIS A 227 8.01 16.74 3.47
N PHE A 228 8.69 16.89 2.34
CA PHE A 228 8.29 17.87 1.32
C PHE A 228 6.96 17.46 0.66
N PHE A 229 6.77 16.16 0.41
CA PHE A 229 5.49 15.64 -0.04
C PHE A 229 4.44 15.68 1.06
N GLU A 230 4.76 15.43 2.33
CA GLU A 230 3.82 15.56 3.46
C GLU A 230 3.21 16.96 3.53
N GLU A 231 3.99 18.03 3.41
CA GLU A 231 3.46 19.39 3.58
C GLU A 231 2.47 19.81 2.47
N ILE A 232 2.68 19.32 1.23
CA ILE A 232 1.79 19.56 0.09
C ILE A 232 0.59 18.59 0.09
N ILE A 233 0.80 17.33 0.48
CA ILE A 233 -0.22 16.26 0.45
C ILE A 233 -1.16 16.34 1.66
N THR A 234 -0.68 16.68 2.86
CA THR A 234 -1.46 16.53 4.11
C THR A 234 -2.67 17.42 4.22
N LYS A 235 -2.62 18.70 3.79
CA LYS A 235 -3.76 19.61 4.01
C LYS A 235 -4.98 19.30 3.13
N GLU A 236 -4.79 18.77 1.92
CA GLU A 236 -5.88 18.33 1.05
C GLU A 236 -6.21 16.83 1.20
N VAL A 237 -5.21 15.96 1.49
CA VAL A 237 -5.45 14.52 1.70
C VAL A 237 -6.20 14.22 2.98
N GLN A 238 -5.89 14.89 4.08
CA GLN A 238 -6.42 14.48 5.39
C GLN A 238 -7.94 14.58 5.45
N LYS A 239 -8.53 15.57 4.77
CA LYS A 239 -9.99 15.73 4.65
C LYS A 239 -10.66 14.60 3.84
N TYR A 240 -9.94 13.95 2.93
CA TYR A 240 -10.44 12.87 2.08
C TYR A 240 -10.13 11.47 2.63
N TRP A 241 -9.06 11.31 3.42
CA TRP A 241 -8.69 10.02 4.03
C TRP A 241 -9.68 9.58 5.11
N ASP A 242 -10.24 10.55 5.86
CA ASP A 242 -11.35 10.31 6.79
C ASP A 242 -12.64 9.86 6.08
N PHE A 243 -12.85 10.29 4.84
CA PHE A 243 -14.01 9.93 4.01
C PHE A 243 -13.84 8.57 3.30
N SER A 244 -12.61 8.22 2.91
CA SER A 244 -12.27 6.94 2.28
C SER A 244 -12.38 5.78 3.27
N SER A 245 -11.83 5.91 4.48
CA SER A 245 -11.88 4.84 5.50
C SER A 245 -13.30 4.51 5.98
N THR A 246 -14.20 5.50 6.01
CA THR A 246 -15.64 5.29 6.29
C THR A 246 -16.37 4.60 5.14
N LEU A 247 -16.04 4.90 3.88
CA LEU A 247 -16.64 4.22 2.73
C LEU A 247 -16.11 2.80 2.53
N TRP A 248 -14.83 2.55 2.78
CA TRP A 248 -14.24 1.20 2.70
C TRP A 248 -14.73 0.29 3.82
N SER A 249 -14.88 0.81 5.05
CA SER A 249 -15.48 0.05 6.15
C SER A 249 -16.96 -0.26 5.88
N LEU A 250 -17.70 0.69 5.29
CA LEU A 250 -19.08 0.45 4.85
C LEU A 250 -19.17 -0.57 3.70
N ALA A 251 -18.27 -0.51 2.72
CA ALA A 251 -18.24 -1.44 1.60
C ALA A 251 -17.87 -2.87 2.05
N LEU A 252 -16.88 -3.03 2.93
CA LEU A 252 -16.55 -4.31 3.55
C LEU A 252 -17.70 -4.85 4.40
N PHE A 253 -18.33 -3.98 5.19
CA PHE A 253 -19.51 -4.34 5.97
C PHE A 253 -20.64 -4.85 5.06
N LEU A 254 -20.98 -4.11 4.00
CA LEU A 254 -22.01 -4.50 3.04
C LEU A 254 -21.65 -5.77 2.27
N PHE A 255 -20.38 -5.96 1.89
CA PHE A 255 -19.91 -7.17 1.22
C PHE A 255 -20.02 -8.40 2.12
N VAL A 256 -19.61 -8.29 3.39
CA VAL A 256 -19.74 -9.37 4.39
C VAL A 256 -21.22 -9.71 4.61
N TRP A 257 -22.10 -8.71 4.66
CA TRP A 257 -23.55 -8.94 4.76
C TRP A 257 -24.14 -9.58 3.50
N LEU A 258 -23.67 -9.22 2.32
CA LEU A 258 -24.13 -9.80 1.06
C LEU A 258 -23.68 -11.27 0.93
N VAL A 259 -22.45 -11.58 1.33
CA VAL A 259 -21.95 -12.95 1.43
C VAL A 259 -22.72 -13.72 2.50
N ALA A 260 -23.01 -13.13 3.68
CA ALA A 260 -23.80 -13.77 4.72
C ALA A 260 -25.24 -14.08 4.24
N ILE A 261 -25.90 -13.15 3.55
CA ILE A 261 -27.22 -13.34 2.96
C ILE A 261 -27.15 -14.40 1.85
N GLY A 262 -26.12 -14.38 1.01
CA GLY A 262 -25.87 -15.40 -0.02
C GLY A 262 -25.63 -16.79 0.58
N CYS A 263 -24.88 -16.89 1.67
CA CYS A 263 -24.66 -18.12 2.41
C CYS A 263 -25.95 -18.59 3.10
N ILE A 264 -26.75 -17.71 3.69
CA ILE A 264 -28.06 -18.05 4.27
C ILE A 264 -29.03 -18.53 3.19
N PHE A 265 -29.04 -17.88 2.03
CA PHE A 265 -29.87 -18.25 0.88
C PHE A 265 -29.42 -19.60 0.28
N LEU A 266 -28.12 -19.80 0.08
CA LEU A 266 -27.55 -21.06 -0.38
C LEU A 266 -27.74 -22.17 0.65
N PHE A 267 -27.61 -21.90 1.95
CA PHE A 267 -27.86 -22.85 3.03
C PHE A 267 -29.34 -23.25 3.11
N TYR A 268 -30.24 -22.28 2.91
CA TYR A 268 -31.68 -22.50 2.83
C TYR A 268 -32.08 -23.32 1.60
N GLN A 269 -31.42 -23.07 0.46
CA GLN A 269 -31.67 -23.79 -0.80
C GLN A 269 -31.00 -25.16 -0.83
N ALA A 270 -29.88 -25.35 -0.12
CA ALA A 270 -29.07 -26.55 -0.20
C ALA A 270 -29.54 -27.69 0.68
N THR A 271 -30.31 -27.53 1.76
CA THR A 271 -30.90 -28.72 2.45
C THR A 271 -31.87 -28.41 3.61
N PRO A 272 -33.19 -28.69 3.48
CA PRO A 272 -34.04 -28.90 4.67
C PRO A 272 -33.58 -30.12 5.49
N LEU A 273 -32.91 -31.10 4.87
CA LEU A 273 -32.44 -32.34 5.52
C LEU A 273 -31.22 -32.13 6.44
N PHE A 274 -30.25 -31.30 6.04
CA PHE A 274 -29.04 -31.01 6.82
C PHE A 274 -29.34 -30.18 8.08
N LEU A 275 -30.21 -29.18 7.96
CA LEU A 275 -30.73 -28.42 9.10
C LEU A 275 -31.51 -29.28 10.09
N GLN A 276 -32.28 -30.24 9.58
CA GLN A 276 -32.97 -31.23 10.41
C GLN A 276 -31.97 -32.15 11.13
N ASP A 277 -30.97 -32.68 10.43
CA ASP A 277 -29.90 -33.52 11.02
C ASP A 277 -29.14 -32.76 12.13
N LEU A 278 -28.78 -31.49 11.89
CA LEU A 278 -28.11 -30.63 12.88
C LEU A 278 -28.95 -30.41 14.15
N THR A 279 -30.26 -30.19 13.95
CA THR A 279 -31.21 -29.94 15.03
C THR A 279 -31.50 -31.23 15.81
N GLN A 280 -31.67 -32.35 15.11
CA GLN A 280 -31.94 -33.65 15.70
C GLN A 280 -30.77 -34.12 16.56
N MET A 281 -29.54 -34.06 16.06
CA MET A 281 -28.36 -34.45 16.84
C MET A 281 -28.18 -33.59 18.10
N ALA A 282 -28.45 -32.27 17.99
CA ALA A 282 -28.32 -31.35 19.12
C ALA A 282 -29.37 -31.57 20.21
N LEU A 283 -30.61 -31.87 19.83
CA LEU A 283 -31.73 -32.02 20.76
C LEU A 283 -31.80 -33.42 21.36
N GLU A 284 -31.42 -34.46 20.61
CA GLU A 284 -31.42 -35.84 21.12
C GLU A 284 -30.25 -36.10 22.06
N ASN A 285 -29.06 -35.54 21.79
CA ASN A 285 -27.85 -35.78 22.58
C ASN A 285 -27.05 -34.49 22.85
N PRO A 286 -27.61 -33.52 23.62
CA PRO A 286 -27.02 -32.19 23.80
C PRO A 286 -25.62 -32.24 24.43
N GLY A 287 -25.38 -33.15 25.38
CA GLY A 287 -24.08 -33.32 26.01
C GLY A 287 -22.99 -33.77 25.04
N ARG A 288 -23.33 -34.61 24.05
CA ARG A 288 -22.39 -35.08 23.02
C ARG A 288 -22.05 -33.94 22.05
N SER A 289 -23.04 -33.16 21.63
CA SER A 289 -22.78 -31.98 20.78
C SER A 289 -21.93 -30.93 21.51
N LEU A 290 -22.24 -30.62 22.77
CA LEU A 290 -21.42 -29.71 23.58
C LEU A 290 -19.97 -30.20 23.71
N GLY A 291 -19.77 -31.49 23.98
CA GLY A 291 -18.45 -32.10 24.09
C GLY A 291 -17.67 -32.04 22.78
N ILE A 292 -18.29 -32.40 21.64
CA ILE A 292 -17.66 -32.32 20.31
C ILE A 292 -17.32 -30.86 19.97
N GLY A 293 -18.21 -29.92 20.28
CA GLY A 293 -17.98 -28.49 20.06
C GLY A 293 -16.77 -27.98 20.84
N LEU A 294 -16.66 -28.37 22.12
CA LEU A 294 -15.54 -27.99 22.98
C LEU A 294 -14.22 -28.60 22.49
N VAL A 295 -14.23 -29.89 22.13
CA VAL A 295 -13.07 -30.58 21.57
C VAL A 295 -12.63 -29.94 20.26
N GLY A 296 -13.56 -29.64 19.34
CA GLY A 296 -13.24 -28.99 18.07
C GLY A 296 -12.68 -27.58 18.26
N LEU A 297 -13.23 -26.80 19.20
CA LEU A 297 -12.77 -25.45 19.49
C LEU A 297 -11.31 -25.39 19.96
N VAL A 298 -10.85 -26.43 20.66
CA VAL A 298 -9.46 -26.51 21.15
C VAL A 298 -8.54 -27.22 20.16
N LEU A 299 -8.96 -28.37 19.63
CA LEU A 299 -8.09 -29.20 18.79
C LEU A 299 -7.82 -28.57 17.42
N ILE A 300 -8.81 -27.98 16.77
CA ILE A 300 -8.64 -27.40 15.42
C ILE A 300 -7.55 -26.30 15.40
N PRO A 301 -7.58 -25.27 16.27
CA PRO A 301 -6.52 -24.27 16.27
C PRO A 301 -5.18 -24.84 16.76
N PHE A 302 -5.17 -25.80 17.69
CA PHE A 302 -3.95 -26.49 18.10
C PHE A 302 -3.26 -27.20 16.92
N PHE A 303 -4.01 -27.94 16.11
CA PHE A 303 -3.50 -28.57 14.89
C PHE A 303 -3.07 -27.55 13.83
N GLY A 304 -3.80 -26.44 13.69
CA GLY A 304 -3.41 -25.33 12.80
C GLY A 304 -2.06 -24.74 13.18
N ILE A 305 -1.84 -24.47 14.48
CA ILE A 305 -0.55 -23.98 15.00
C ILE A 305 0.55 -25.03 14.80
N LEU A 306 0.26 -26.31 15.08
CA LEU A 306 1.21 -27.40 14.87
C LEU A 306 1.67 -27.49 13.41
N MET A 307 0.76 -27.30 12.45
CA MET A 307 1.09 -27.28 11.01
C MET A 307 1.99 -26.09 10.63
N CYS A 308 1.81 -24.92 11.25
CA CYS A 308 2.69 -23.76 11.05
C CYS A 308 4.15 -24.03 11.47
N LEU A 309 4.41 -24.98 12.37
CA LEU A 309 5.79 -25.31 12.79
C LEU A 309 6.60 -26.00 11.68
N THR A 310 5.93 -26.48 10.63
CA THR A 310 6.60 -27.08 9.47
C THR A 310 6.53 -26.11 8.28
N PHE A 311 7.64 -25.90 7.57
CA PHE A 311 7.67 -25.03 6.39
C PHE A 311 6.67 -25.48 5.30
N VAL A 312 6.48 -26.80 5.16
CA VAL A 312 5.52 -27.41 4.23
C VAL A 312 4.07 -27.29 4.72
N GLY A 313 3.84 -27.14 6.03
CA GLY A 313 2.50 -27.11 6.62
C GLY A 313 1.84 -25.73 6.61
N ILE A 314 2.55 -24.63 6.33
CA ILE A 314 1.98 -23.27 6.31
C ILE A 314 0.78 -23.14 5.35
N PRO A 315 0.81 -23.65 4.10
CA PRO A 315 -0.35 -23.61 3.22
C PRO A 315 -1.56 -24.39 3.77
N PHE A 316 -1.33 -25.52 4.43
CA PHE A 316 -2.39 -26.33 5.05
C PHE A 316 -2.94 -25.68 6.33
N ALA A 317 -2.07 -25.05 7.14
CA ALA A 317 -2.48 -24.31 8.32
C ALA A 317 -3.42 -23.15 7.96
N PHE A 318 -3.13 -22.44 6.86
CA PHE A 318 -4.02 -21.39 6.35
C PHE A 318 -5.42 -21.93 6.03
N LEU A 319 -5.53 -23.09 5.37
CA LEU A 319 -6.82 -23.75 5.10
C LEU A 319 -7.54 -24.18 6.40
N ILE A 320 -6.81 -24.71 7.38
CA ILE A 320 -7.37 -25.10 8.69
C ILE A 320 -7.92 -23.88 9.43
N PHE A 321 -7.19 -22.75 9.45
CA PHE A 321 -7.66 -21.52 10.08
C PHE A 321 -8.85 -20.92 9.34
N LEU A 322 -8.85 -20.94 8.01
CA LEU A 322 -9.99 -20.49 7.21
C LEU A 322 -11.25 -21.32 7.53
N PHE A 323 -11.11 -22.64 7.59
CA PHE A 323 -12.19 -23.54 8.02
C PHE A 323 -12.63 -23.25 9.46
N TYR A 324 -11.68 -23.01 10.37
CA TYR A 324 -11.97 -22.69 11.77
C TYR A 324 -12.78 -21.40 11.90
N PHE A 325 -12.41 -20.32 11.22
CA PHE A 325 -13.18 -19.07 11.26
C PHE A 325 -14.58 -19.23 10.67
N ALA A 326 -14.72 -19.98 9.58
CA ALA A 326 -16.04 -20.32 9.03
C ALA A 326 -16.87 -21.13 10.02
N LEU A 327 -16.27 -22.09 10.72
CA LEU A 327 -16.92 -22.90 11.75
C LEU A 327 -17.38 -22.05 12.94
N LEU A 328 -16.57 -21.09 13.41
CA LEU A 328 -16.98 -20.16 14.47
C LEU A 328 -18.16 -19.29 14.00
N PHE A 329 -18.11 -18.77 12.78
CA PHE A 329 -19.20 -17.94 12.25
C PHE A 329 -20.51 -18.74 12.12
N LEU A 330 -20.45 -19.91 11.47
CA LEU A 330 -21.61 -20.77 11.25
C LEU A 330 -22.14 -21.37 12.56
N GLY A 331 -21.25 -21.72 13.50
CA GLY A 331 -21.61 -22.26 14.80
C GLY A 331 -22.48 -21.31 15.61
N LYS A 332 -22.23 -20.00 15.54
CA LYS A 332 -23.09 -19.01 16.18
C LYS A 332 -24.50 -19.00 15.59
N ILE A 333 -24.61 -18.99 14.26
CA ILE A 333 -25.91 -18.95 13.56
C ILE A 333 -26.70 -20.23 13.84
N ILE A 334 -26.05 -21.39 13.73
CA ILE A 334 -26.68 -22.70 13.92
C ILE A 334 -27.05 -22.91 15.40
N GLY A 335 -26.24 -22.44 16.35
CA GLY A 335 -26.57 -22.49 17.78
C GLY A 335 -27.88 -21.75 18.10
N ILE A 336 -28.03 -20.53 17.57
CA ILE A 336 -29.26 -19.73 17.73
C ILE A 336 -30.45 -20.45 17.08
N TRP A 337 -30.25 -21.05 15.91
CA TRP A 337 -31.28 -21.84 15.24
C TRP A 337 -31.73 -23.05 16.07
N ILE A 338 -30.79 -23.81 16.64
CA ILE A 338 -31.10 -24.95 17.52
C ILE A 338 -31.88 -24.48 18.75
N PHE A 339 -31.49 -23.35 19.34
CA PHE A 339 -32.22 -22.77 20.47
C PHE A 339 -33.65 -22.34 20.08
N ALA A 340 -33.84 -21.80 18.87
CA ALA A 340 -35.17 -21.50 18.35
C ALA A 340 -36.05 -22.74 18.19
N GLN A 341 -35.48 -23.83 17.67
CA GLN A 341 -36.19 -25.10 17.54
C GLN A 341 -36.47 -25.74 18.91
N TRP A 342 -35.58 -25.57 19.89
CA TRP A 342 -35.84 -25.96 21.27
C TRP A 342 -37.03 -25.20 21.86
N LEU A 343 -37.13 -23.88 21.64
CA LEU A 343 -38.28 -23.08 22.10
C LEU A 343 -39.60 -23.51 21.43
N VAL A 344 -39.57 -23.91 20.16
CA VAL A 344 -40.75 -24.44 19.45
C VAL A 344 -41.36 -25.62 20.20
N LEU A 345 -40.56 -26.48 20.84
CA LEU A 345 -41.04 -27.65 21.57
C LEU A 345 -41.99 -27.30 22.73
N TYR A 346 -41.88 -26.09 23.29
CA TYR A 346 -42.70 -25.61 24.41
C TYR A 346 -43.90 -24.77 23.96
N THR A 347 -44.09 -24.58 22.65
CA THR A 347 -45.19 -23.77 22.10
C THR A 347 -46.24 -24.65 21.39
N PRO A 348 -47.50 -24.19 21.30
CA PRO A 348 -48.55 -24.91 20.55
C PRO A 348 -48.25 -25.03 19.04
N LEU A 349 -47.22 -24.32 18.55
CA LEU A 349 -46.78 -24.33 17.15
C LEU A 349 -45.97 -25.58 16.76
N LYS A 350 -45.73 -26.51 17.70
CA LYS A 350 -45.01 -27.77 17.48
C LYS A 350 -45.55 -28.58 16.29
N LYS A 351 -46.86 -28.57 16.04
CA LYS A 351 -47.52 -29.38 14.99
C LYS A 351 -47.54 -28.73 13.59
N LYS A 352 -47.22 -27.43 13.46
CA LYS A 352 -47.34 -26.69 12.20
C LYS A 352 -45.97 -26.38 11.61
N ILE A 353 -45.51 -27.17 10.64
CA ILE A 353 -44.27 -26.88 9.91
C ILE A 353 -44.58 -25.80 8.87
N SER A 354 -44.12 -24.57 9.11
CA SER A 354 -44.30 -23.44 8.20
C SER A 354 -43.14 -22.47 8.31
N LEU A 355 -42.72 -21.90 7.19
CA LEU A 355 -41.60 -20.96 7.13
C LEU A 355 -41.79 -19.75 8.04
N GLY A 356 -43.01 -19.20 8.10
CA GLY A 356 -43.32 -18.07 8.98
C GLY A 356 -43.12 -18.39 10.47
N ARG A 357 -43.34 -19.64 10.90
CA ARG A 357 -43.08 -20.08 12.28
C ARG A 357 -41.58 -20.08 12.57
N ASP A 358 -40.78 -20.70 11.71
CA ASP A 358 -39.36 -20.88 11.99
C ASP A 358 -38.62 -19.54 11.96
N VAL A 359 -39.00 -18.64 11.03
CA VAL A 359 -38.50 -17.26 11.01
C VAL A 359 -38.92 -16.50 12.28
N LEU A 360 -40.19 -16.60 12.71
CA LEU A 360 -40.68 -15.97 13.93
C LEU A 360 -39.95 -16.47 15.19
N MET A 361 -39.70 -17.77 15.26
CA MET A 361 -39.03 -18.37 16.42
C MET A 361 -37.55 -18.06 16.44
N PHE A 362 -36.91 -17.99 15.27
CA PHE A 362 -35.53 -17.54 15.15
C PHE A 362 -35.36 -16.07 15.58
N THR A 363 -36.26 -15.18 15.14
CA THR A 363 -36.22 -13.77 15.57
C THR A 363 -36.52 -13.60 17.05
N LEU A 364 -37.47 -14.35 17.59
CA LEU A 364 -37.79 -14.35 19.02
C LEU A 364 -36.60 -14.88 19.87
N SER A 365 -35.91 -15.90 19.37
CA SER A 365 -34.70 -16.44 19.99
C SER A 365 -33.55 -15.43 20.02
N LEU A 366 -33.34 -14.70 18.92
CA LEU A 366 -32.38 -13.59 18.87
C LEU A 366 -32.70 -12.52 19.91
N GLY A 367 -33.98 -12.17 20.08
CA GLY A 367 -34.44 -11.23 21.10
C GLY A 367 -34.13 -11.72 22.53
N ILE A 368 -34.51 -12.96 22.84
CA ILE A 368 -34.24 -13.57 24.16
C ILE A 368 -32.73 -13.62 24.43
N ILE A 369 -31.94 -14.11 23.48
CA ILE A 369 -30.49 -14.20 23.60
C ILE A 369 -29.85 -12.82 23.80
N SER A 370 -30.35 -11.81 23.11
CA SER A 370 -29.85 -10.42 23.25
C SER A 370 -30.15 -9.86 24.64
N ILE A 371 -31.34 -10.12 25.19
CA ILE A 371 -31.68 -9.70 26.56
C ILE A 371 -30.82 -10.45 27.59
N LEU A 372 -30.64 -11.77 27.45
CA LEU A 372 -29.78 -12.55 28.34
C LEU A 372 -28.32 -12.07 28.30
N SER A 373 -27.85 -11.56 27.16
CA SER A 373 -26.49 -11.04 27.00
C SER A 373 -26.19 -9.78 27.84
N LEU A 374 -27.23 -9.06 28.30
CA LEU A 374 -27.08 -7.89 29.16
C LEU A 374 -26.69 -8.26 30.60
N ILE A 375 -26.95 -9.50 31.03
CA ILE A 375 -26.61 -9.97 32.37
C ILE A 375 -25.12 -10.36 32.38
N PRO A 376 -24.25 -9.65 33.13
CA PRO A 376 -22.84 -9.99 33.22
C PRO A 376 -22.66 -11.43 33.74
N VAL A 377 -21.66 -12.14 33.24
CA VAL A 377 -21.34 -13.55 33.56
C VAL A 377 -22.37 -14.56 33.03
N LEU A 378 -23.66 -14.43 33.35
CA LEU A 378 -24.70 -15.39 32.95
C LEU A 378 -24.95 -15.38 31.44
N GLY A 379 -24.99 -14.19 30.84
CA GLY A 379 -25.13 -14.03 29.39
C GLY A 379 -23.97 -14.66 28.63
N TRP A 380 -22.75 -14.48 29.11
CA TRP A 380 -21.55 -15.07 28.50
C TRP A 380 -21.56 -16.61 28.57
N LEU A 381 -21.92 -17.18 29.72
CA LEU A 381 -21.99 -18.63 29.90
C LEU A 381 -23.04 -19.25 28.97
N PHE A 382 -24.24 -18.66 28.95
CA PHE A 382 -25.33 -19.14 28.10
C PHE A 382 -24.99 -19.03 26.60
N MET A 383 -24.42 -17.90 26.18
CA MET A 383 -23.93 -17.71 24.81
C MET A 383 -22.89 -18.75 24.42
N THR A 384 -21.96 -19.06 25.33
CA THR A 384 -20.94 -20.08 25.10
C THR A 384 -21.56 -21.46 24.92
N LEU A 385 -22.60 -21.81 25.69
CA LEU A 385 -23.32 -23.09 25.53
C LEU A 385 -24.05 -23.18 24.19
N VAL A 386 -24.81 -22.14 23.82
CA VAL A 386 -25.52 -22.07 22.54
C VAL A 386 -24.54 -22.17 21.37
N PHE A 387 -23.41 -21.47 21.48
CA PHE A 387 -22.34 -21.50 20.50
C PHE A 387 -21.68 -22.88 20.38
N LEU A 388 -21.33 -23.51 21.50
CA LEU A 388 -20.74 -24.85 21.54
C LEU A 388 -21.70 -25.91 20.98
N MET A 389 -23.00 -25.78 21.23
CA MET A 389 -24.01 -26.63 20.59
C MET A 389 -24.01 -26.46 19.07
N GLY A 390 -23.94 -25.23 18.57
CA GLY A 390 -23.90 -24.98 17.13
C GLY A 390 -22.66 -25.53 16.44
N VAL A 391 -21.47 -25.23 16.98
CA VAL A 391 -20.19 -25.79 16.49
C VAL A 391 -20.20 -27.32 16.58
N GLY A 392 -20.64 -27.84 17.72
CA GLY A 392 -20.69 -29.27 18.01
C GLY A 392 -21.59 -30.04 17.06
N SER A 393 -22.76 -29.51 16.73
CA SER A 393 -23.67 -30.14 15.75
C SER A 393 -23.10 -30.14 14.35
N ILE A 394 -22.43 -29.06 13.91
CA ILE A 394 -21.77 -29.02 12.60
C ILE A 394 -20.70 -30.11 12.52
N LEU A 395 -19.83 -30.18 13.52
CA LEU A 395 -18.77 -31.20 13.58
C LEU A 395 -19.36 -32.61 13.71
N ALA A 396 -20.43 -32.78 14.49
CA ALA A 396 -21.09 -34.07 14.64
C ALA A 396 -21.66 -34.58 13.31
N VAL A 397 -22.31 -33.71 12.53
CA VAL A 397 -22.81 -34.08 11.20
C VAL A 397 -21.67 -34.32 10.20
N ILE A 398 -20.57 -33.57 10.28
CA ILE A 398 -19.43 -33.77 9.37
C ILE A 398 -18.72 -35.11 9.65
N PHE A 399 -18.47 -35.43 10.93
CA PHE A 399 -17.63 -36.57 11.31
C PHE A 399 -18.39 -37.84 11.70
N PHE A 400 -19.61 -37.73 12.21
CA PHE A 400 -20.40 -38.85 12.76
C PHE A 400 -21.73 -39.06 12.04
N ARG A 401 -21.93 -38.49 10.85
CA ARG A 401 -23.10 -38.81 10.02
C ARG A 401 -23.02 -40.26 9.58
N GLU A 402 -23.60 -41.15 10.39
CA GLU A 402 -24.03 -42.45 9.91
C GLU A 402 -24.96 -42.18 8.74
N ARG A 403 -24.55 -42.61 7.53
CA ARG A 403 -25.49 -42.68 6.41
C ARG A 403 -26.59 -43.64 6.83
N LYS A 404 -27.68 -43.15 7.39
CA LYS A 404 -28.99 -43.80 7.25
C LYS A 404 -29.34 -43.69 5.77
N SER A 405 -28.76 -44.61 5.01
CA SER A 405 -29.11 -44.98 3.65
C SER A 405 -30.61 -44.88 3.45
N VAL A 406 -31.07 -44.09 2.46
CA VAL A 406 -31.77 -44.50 1.21
C VAL A 406 -32.85 -45.62 1.27
N LEU A 407 -33.10 -46.27 2.40
CA LEU A 407 -33.93 -47.48 2.52
C LEU A 407 -35.38 -47.23 2.98
N LEU A 408 -35.82 -45.98 3.12
CA LEU A 408 -37.21 -45.68 3.48
C LEU A 408 -38.10 -45.20 2.31
N LEU A 409 -37.55 -45.07 1.10
CA LEU A 409 -38.32 -44.75 -0.11
C LEU A 409 -38.72 -46.00 -0.93
N GLU A 410 -38.41 -47.21 -0.47
CA GLU A 410 -38.84 -48.45 -1.12
C GLU A 410 -39.97 -49.17 -0.36
N LYS A 411 -40.53 -48.55 0.69
CA LYS A 411 -41.59 -49.18 1.51
C LYS A 411 -42.78 -48.31 1.93
N LEU A 412 -42.94 -47.13 1.34
CA LEU A 412 -44.18 -46.35 1.39
C LEU A 412 -44.41 -45.76 0.00
#